data_AF-A0A7Y5EAD3-F1
#
_entry.id   AF-A0A7Y5EAD3-F1
#
_cell.length_a   1.000
_cell.length_b   1.000
_cell.length_c   1.000
_cell.angle_alpha   90.00
_cell.angle_beta   90.00
_cell.angle_gamma   90.00
#
_symmetry.space_group_name_H-M   'P 1'
#
loop_
_entity.id
_entity.type
_entity.pdbx_description
1 polymer ?
#
loop_
_entity_poly.entity_id
_entity_poly.type
_entity_poly.pdbx_seq_one_letter_code
_entity_poly.pdbx_strand_id
1 'polypeptide(L)' 'MAEYIDVTPTWAAMVPTFLLIIDNGNADGRKTVEGELFRMAKLADLYVASQKVKS' A
#
# COMPACT_ATOMS: atom_id res chain seq x y z
N MET A 1 -0.16 32.53 4.69
CA MET A 1 -0.19 31.10 5.03
C MET A 1 0.27 30.34 3.80
N ALA A 2 1.17 29.38 3.93
CA ALA A 2 1.61 28.59 2.78
C ALA A 2 0.50 27.57 2.42
N GLU A 3 0.08 27.58 1.16
CA GLU A 3 -0.88 26.63 0.60
C GLU A 3 -0.06 25.47 0.02
N TYR A 4 -0.23 24.27 0.57
CA TYR A 4 0.46 23.07 0.11
C TYR A 4 -0.50 22.20 -0.71
N ILE A 5 -0.03 21.74 -1.86
CA ILE A 5 -0.71 20.70 -2.63
C ILE A 5 -0.30 19.35 -2.02
N ASP A 6 -1.27 18.59 -1.51
CA ASP A 6 -1.02 17.21 -1.07
C ASP A 6 -0.79 16.32 -2.29
N VAL A 7 0.45 15.87 -2.44
CA VAL A 7 0.90 14.99 -3.53
C VAL A 7 1.16 13.57 -3.04
N THR A 8 0.72 13.23 -1.83
CA THR A 8 0.89 11.88 -1.28
C THR A 8 0.09 10.88 -2.12
N PRO A 9 0.73 9.88 -2.75
CA PRO A 9 0.01 8.91 -3.54
C PRO A 9 -0.84 8.03 -2.62
N THR A 10 -2.05 7.68 -3.08
CA THR A 10 -2.84 6.66 -2.39
C THR A 10 -2.21 5.29 -2.60
N TRP A 11 -2.50 4.33 -1.72
CA TRP A 11 -2.06 2.94 -1.90
C TRP A 11 -2.55 2.35 -3.22
N ALA A 12 -3.76 2.71 -3.67
CA ALA A 12 -4.27 2.31 -4.98
C ALA A 12 -3.46 2.89 -6.14
N ALA A 13 -3.05 4.16 -6.04
CA ALA A 13 -2.18 4.80 -7.04
C ALA A 13 -0.78 4.18 -7.11
N MET A 14 -0.31 3.54 -6.03
CA MET A 14 0.99 2.85 -5.99
C MET A 14 0.98 1.44 -6.61
N VAL A 15 -0.20 0.83 -6.80
CA VAL A 15 -0.31 -0.55 -7.31
C VAL A 15 0.43 -0.77 -8.64
N PRO A 16 0.29 0.11 -9.67
CA PRO A 16 1.02 -0.07 -10.92
C PRO A 16 2.54 -0.09 -10.74
N THR A 17 3.06 0.76 -9.84
CA THR A 17 4.49 0.79 -9.50
C THR A 17 4.94 -0.50 -8.85
N PHE A 18 4.12 -1.06 -7.95
CA PHE A 18 4.42 -2.34 -7.31
C PHE A 18 4.44 -3.50 -8.30
N LEU A 19 3.48 -3.55 -9.23
CA LEU A 19 3.46 -4.55 -10.31
C LEU A 19 4.72 -4.45 -11.18
N LEU A 20 5.10 -3.23 -11.58
CA LEU A 20 6.32 -3.01 -12.36
C LEU A 20 7.58 -3.51 -11.63
N ILE A 21 7.69 -3.27 -10.32
CA ILE A 21 8.82 -3.73 -9.50
C ILE A 21 8.81 -5.25 -9.33
N ILE A 22 7.64 -5.88 -9.20
CA ILE A 22 7.53 -7.33 -9.13
C ILE A 22 8.03 -7.96 -10.43
N ASP A 23 7.58 -7.45 -11.57
CA ASP A 23 7.87 -8.01 -12.88
C ASP A 23 9.32 -7.76 -13.32
N ASN A 24 9.85 -6.56 -13.05
CA ASN A 24 11.11 -6.09 -13.65
C ASN A 24 12.17 -5.61 -12.65
N GLY A 25 11.86 -5.60 -11.34
CA GLY A 25 12.75 -5.06 -10.31
C GLY A 25 13.93 -5.97 -9.96
N ASN A 26 14.80 -5.49 -9.08
CA ASN A 26 15.85 -6.30 -8.47
C ASN A 26 15.33 -7.01 -7.21
N ALA A 27 16.19 -7.84 -6.58
CA ALA A 27 15.81 -8.61 -5.40
C ALA A 27 15.35 -7.74 -4.22
N ASP A 28 16.05 -6.62 -3.98
CA ASP A 28 15.71 -5.71 -2.89
C ASP A 28 14.37 -5.00 -3.13
N GLY A 29 14.14 -4.50 -4.34
CA GLY A 29 12.88 -3.86 -4.72
C GLY A 29 11.69 -4.80 -4.59
N ARG A 30 11.84 -6.06 -5.04
CA ARG A 30 10.80 -7.09 -4.84
C ARG A 30 10.52 -7.33 -3.36
N LYS A 31 11.55 -7.51 -2.55
CA LYS A 31 11.40 -7.72 -1.10
C LYS A 31 10.69 -6.54 -0.42
N THR A 32 11.00 -5.31 -0.82
CA THR A 32 10.32 -4.12 -0.31
C THR A 32 8.84 -4.11 -0.68
N VAL A 33 8.51 -4.38 -1.95
CA VAL A 33 7.12 -4.40 -2.41
C VAL A 33 6.32 -5.53 -1.78
N GLU A 34 6.90 -6.71 -1.63
CA GLU A 34 6.28 -7.83 -0.90
C GLU A 34 5.92 -7.42 0.53
N GLY A 35 6.84 -6.77 1.25
CA GLY A 35 6.60 -6.25 2.59
C GLY A 35 5.44 -5.25 2.65
N GLU A 36 5.36 -4.33 1.68
CA GLU A 36 4.26 -3.37 1.60
C GLU A 36 2.92 -4.04 1.28
N LEU A 37 2.89 -5.04 0.38
CA LEU A 37 1.69 -5.82 0.10
C LEU A 37 1.19 -6.56 1.33
N PHE A 38 2.06 -7.18 2.11
CA PHE A 38 1.68 -7.80 3.39
C PHE A 38 1.14 -6.78 4.40
N ARG A 39 1.75 -5.60 4.49
CA ARG A 39 1.27 -4.51 5.36
C ARG A 39 -0.12 -4.04 4.94
N MET A 40 -0.37 -3.89 3.63
CA MET A 40 -1.67 -3.52 3.08
C MET A 40 -2.74 -4.58 3.35
N ALA A 41 -2.42 -5.86 3.16
CA ALA A 41 -3.33 -6.97 3.47
C ALA A 41 -3.75 -6.95 4.95
N LYS A 42 -2.79 -6.78 5.87
CA LYS A 42 -3.07 -6.68 7.30
C LYS A 42 -4.01 -5.52 7.63
N LEU A 43 -3.85 -4.36 6.99
CA LEU A 43 -4.74 -3.21 7.21
C LEU A 43 -6.16 -3.49 6.71
N ALA A 44 -6.31 -4.19 5.59
CA ALA A 44 -7.62 -4.60 5.07
C ALA A 44 -8.31 -5.57 6.05
N ASP A 45 -7.59 -6.55 6.57
CA ASP A 45 -8.12 -7.50 7.56
C ASP A 45 -8.57 -6.79 8.85
N LEU A 46 -7.75 -5.86 9.35
CA LEU A 46 -8.07 -5.05 10.53
C LEU A 46 -9.31 -4.19 10.31
N TYR A 47 -9.47 -3.61 9.12
CA TYR A 47 -10.67 -2.85 8.77
C TYR A 47 -11.90 -3.75 8.83
N VAL A 48 -11.88 -4.92 8.19
CA VAL A 48 -12.98 -5.89 8.24
C VAL A 48 -13.31 -6.29 9.68
N ALA A 49 -12.30 -6.59 10.50
CA ALA A 49 -12.48 -6.90 11.90
C ALA A 49 -13.15 -5.75 12.67
N SER A 50 -12.74 -4.50 12.41
CA SER A 50 -13.32 -3.32 13.06
C SER A 50 -14.80 -3.09 12.73
N GLN A 51 -15.26 -3.54 11.56
CA GLN A 51 -16.67 -3.45 11.19
C GLN A 51 -17.50 -4.52 11.90
N LYS A 52 -16.95 -5.71 12.15
CA LYS A 52 -17.65 -6.80 12.86
C LYS A 52 -17.90 -6.51 14.33
N VAL A 53 -17.05 -5.70 14.97
CA VAL A 53 -17.19 -5.31 16.39
C VAL A 53 -18.26 -4.22 16.59
N LYS A 54 -18.66 -3.52 15.52
CA LYS A 54 -19.66 -2.44 15.56
C LYS A 54 -21.09 -2.89 15.29
N SER A 55 -21.31 -4.19 15.09
CA SER A 55 -22.63 -4.80 14.81
C SER A 55 -23.24 -5.46 16.03
#